data_AF-A0A540WJ73-F1
#
_entry.id   AF-A0A540WJ73-F1
#
_cell.length_a   1.000
_cell.length_b   1.000
_cell.length_c   1.000
_cell.angle_alpha   90.00
_cell.angle_beta   90.00
_cell.angle_gamma   90.00
#
_symmetry.space_group_name_H-M   'P 1'
#
loop_
_entity.id
_entity.type
_entity.pdbx_description
1 polymer ?
#
loop_
_entity_poly.entity_id
_entity_poly.type
_entity_poly.pdbx_seq_one_letter_code
_entity_poly.pdbx_strand_id
1 'polypeptide(L)'
;MRYGDDKSFEMARSLLPSTHRQAARKSRASLHRRSRRTSRTRVAQLIRDPEFAEDCAELDEDTSSEMRGLVWERQASDKVNPFIRWAEQRTLDQPRDLRVELMRKVLPAGLIGHHALSHLKQQKHFLSSLELPRGTGRSSNPWRRKPLSDRGVMAQILRGLLRIPDGQKSFNGYLKRACASSWSWKQGHDGRCHVVLHGHKTPRLLMGVHDVLTFLDDVGVHPWPPHSPQPRGEPASTREPALTFLRAFHRLGGDLTATLAALPPVPRLSTLPRGGTHSR
;
A
#
# COMPACT_ATOMS: atom_id res chain seq x y z
N MET A 1 -30.30 33.60 -11.52
CA MET A 1 -29.06 32.80 -11.49
C MET A 1 -27.95 33.73 -11.03
N ARG A 2 -27.27 33.47 -9.90
CA ARG A 2 -26.23 34.37 -9.38
C ARG A 2 -24.90 34.08 -10.08
N TYR A 3 -24.18 35.12 -10.48
CA TYR A 3 -22.92 35.05 -11.21
C TYR A 3 -21.81 35.77 -10.43
N GLY A 4 -20.54 35.49 -10.76
CA GLY A 4 -19.40 36.18 -10.14
C GLY A 4 -19.15 35.82 -8.68
N ASP A 5 -18.86 36.82 -7.85
CA ASP A 5 -18.41 36.67 -6.46
C ASP A 5 -19.49 36.11 -5.53
N ASP A 6 -20.77 36.34 -5.83
CA ASP A 6 -21.86 35.73 -5.06
C ASP A 6 -21.87 34.20 -5.19
N LYS A 7 -21.48 33.69 -6.36
CA LYS A 7 -21.40 32.25 -6.62
C LYS A 7 -20.18 31.63 -5.96
N SER A 8 -19.05 32.33 -5.93
CA SER A 8 -17.86 31.86 -5.19
C SER A 8 -18.14 31.84 -3.70
N PHE A 9 -18.87 32.83 -3.18
CA PHE A 9 -19.30 32.88 -1.79
C PHE A 9 -20.26 31.74 -1.44
N GLU A 10 -21.25 31.47 -2.31
CA GLU A 10 -22.19 30.37 -2.12
C GLU A 10 -21.51 29.00 -2.18
N MET A 11 -20.55 28.81 -3.09
CA MET A 11 -19.77 27.57 -3.17
C MET A 11 -18.80 27.41 -2.00
N ALA A 12 -18.17 28.49 -1.54
CA ALA A 12 -17.35 28.46 -0.33
C ALA A 12 -18.19 28.18 0.92
N ARG A 13 -19.42 28.71 0.98
CA ARG A 13 -20.40 28.37 2.03
C ARG A 13 -20.85 26.92 1.90
N SER A 14 -21.07 26.37 0.71
CA SER A 14 -21.50 24.99 0.49
C SER A 14 -20.43 23.93 0.82
N LEU A 15 -19.19 24.36 1.11
CA LEU A 15 -18.21 23.61 1.91
C LEU A 15 -18.66 23.40 3.37
N LEU A 16 -19.95 23.64 3.63
CA LEU A 16 -20.71 23.18 4.77
C LEU A 16 -20.30 21.75 5.14
N PRO A 17 -20.32 21.52 6.45
CA PRO A 17 -19.43 20.58 7.05
C PRO A 17 -19.92 19.16 6.88
N SER A 18 -18.97 18.25 6.66
CA SER A 18 -19.26 16.84 6.51
C SER A 18 -20.30 16.34 7.54
N THR A 19 -21.23 15.51 7.06
CA THR A 19 -22.14 14.72 7.89
C THR A 19 -21.39 13.90 8.95
N HIS A 20 -20.10 13.69 8.73
CA HIS A 20 -19.16 12.99 9.60
C HIS A 20 -18.68 13.81 10.81
N ARG A 21 -19.14 15.06 11.02
CA ARG A 21 -18.78 15.83 12.22
C ARG A 21 -19.05 15.11 13.54
N GLN A 22 -20.21 14.45 13.66
CA GLN A 22 -20.55 13.72 14.88
C GLN A 22 -19.64 12.52 15.08
N ALA A 23 -19.36 11.78 14.01
CA ALA A 23 -18.41 10.66 14.02
C ALA A 23 -17.00 11.13 14.39
N ALA A 24 -16.49 12.20 13.76
CA ALA A 24 -15.19 12.77 14.04
C ALA A 24 -15.06 13.26 15.51
N ARG A 25 -16.11 13.86 16.07
CA ARG A 25 -16.15 14.22 17.50
C ARG A 25 -16.07 12.99 18.40
N LYS A 26 -16.82 11.93 18.09
CA LYS A 26 -16.77 10.65 18.83
C LYS A 26 -15.38 10.01 18.73
N SER A 27 -14.79 9.95 17.54
CA SER A 27 -13.45 9.40 17.32
C SER A 27 -12.37 10.20 18.03
N ARG A 28 -12.43 11.54 17.99
CA ARG A 28 -11.53 12.42 18.75
C ARG A 28 -11.65 12.20 20.25
N ALA A 29 -12.88 12.11 20.77
CA ALA A 29 -13.10 11.83 22.18
C ALA A 29 -12.55 10.45 22.59
N SER A 30 -12.74 9.43 21.74
CA SER A 30 -12.20 8.09 21.96
C SER A 30 -10.66 8.10 21.97
N LEU A 31 -10.03 8.75 20.99
CA LEU A 31 -8.58 8.88 20.90
C LEU A 31 -8.00 9.57 22.14
N HIS A 32 -8.58 10.70 22.57
CA HIS A 32 -8.14 11.37 23.79
C HIS A 32 -8.37 10.54 25.05
N ARG A 33 -9.47 9.78 25.14
CA ARG A 33 -9.70 8.85 26.27
C ARG A 33 -8.66 7.73 26.29
N ARG A 34 -8.34 7.15 25.13
CA ARG A 34 -7.29 6.13 25.00
C ARG A 34 -5.93 6.71 25.40
N SER A 35 -5.54 7.84 24.81
CA SER A 35 -4.30 8.55 25.15
C SER A 35 -4.20 8.78 26.67
N ARG A 36 -5.24 9.33 27.31
CA ARG A 36 -5.25 9.51 28.77
C ARG A 36 -5.14 8.21 29.56
N ARG A 37 -5.82 7.14 29.14
CA ARG A 37 -5.71 5.82 29.81
C ARG A 37 -4.29 5.29 29.69
N THR A 38 -3.71 5.32 28.50
CA THR A 38 -2.35 4.89 28.25
C THR A 38 -1.35 5.69 29.11
N SER A 39 -1.48 7.02 29.15
CA SER A 39 -0.65 7.87 30.01
C SER A 39 -0.81 7.51 31.50
N ARG A 40 -2.05 7.30 31.99
CA ARG A 40 -2.30 6.95 33.40
C ARG A 40 -1.72 5.59 33.78
N THR A 41 -1.94 4.57 32.96
CA THR A 41 -1.37 3.22 33.21
C THR A 41 0.14 3.28 33.26
N ARG A 42 0.77 4.07 32.38
CA ARG A 42 2.23 4.21 32.31
C ARG A 42 2.81 5.00 33.47
N VAL A 43 2.19 6.10 33.87
CA VAL A 43 2.58 6.82 35.09
C VAL A 43 2.49 5.90 36.30
N ALA A 44 1.44 5.07 36.40
CA ALA A 44 1.33 4.08 37.48
C ALA A 44 2.41 2.98 37.41
N GLN A 45 2.89 2.62 36.21
CA GLN A 45 4.00 1.69 36.03
C GLN A 45 5.34 2.32 36.43
N LEU A 46 5.63 3.54 35.99
CA LEU A 46 6.84 4.29 36.35
C LEU A 46 6.94 4.56 37.86
N ILE A 47 5.81 4.82 38.53
CA ILE A 47 5.76 4.96 40.00
C ILE A 47 6.12 3.64 40.70
N ARG A 48 5.78 2.49 40.11
CA ARG A 48 6.07 1.16 40.67
C ARG A 48 7.47 0.68 40.35
N ASP A 49 8.00 1.05 39.19
CA ASP A 49 9.29 0.62 38.67
C ASP A 49 9.98 1.78 37.92
N PRO A 50 10.86 2.55 38.60
CA PRO A 50 11.55 3.69 38.01
C PRO A 50 12.57 3.34 36.93
N GLU A 51 13.06 2.09 36.90
CA GLU A 51 14.04 1.64 35.90
C GLU A 51 13.41 1.46 34.50
N PHE A 52 12.08 1.41 34.43
CA PHE A 52 11.31 1.30 33.18
C PHE A 52 11.21 2.62 32.36
N ALA A 53 11.89 3.68 32.80
CA ALA A 53 11.82 5.00 32.19
C ALA A 53 12.48 5.08 30.80
N GLU A 54 13.56 4.32 30.56
CA GLU A 54 14.32 4.35 29.31
C GLU A 54 13.54 3.71 28.13
N ASP A 55 12.71 2.70 28.41
CA ASP A 55 11.86 2.03 27.41
C ASP A 55 10.63 2.85 26.97
N CYS A 56 10.39 4.01 27.61
CA CYS A 56 9.20 4.82 27.38
C CYS A 56 9.42 6.03 26.43
N ALA A 57 10.61 6.20 25.85
CA ALA A 57 10.98 7.40 25.09
C ALA A 57 10.30 7.52 23.69
N GLU A 58 9.80 6.43 23.10
CA GLU A 58 9.25 6.42 21.72
C GLU A 58 7.77 6.83 21.60
N LEU A 59 7.14 7.29 22.68
CA LEU A 59 5.67 7.18 22.85
C LEU A 59 4.83 8.40 22.46
N ASP A 60 5.43 9.54 22.12
CA ASP A 60 4.70 10.76 21.74
C ASP A 60 4.38 10.86 20.24
N GLU A 61 4.98 10.02 19.39
CA GLU A 61 4.81 10.12 17.94
C GLU A 61 3.41 9.65 17.45
N ASP A 62 2.77 8.73 18.19
CA ASP A 62 1.60 8.03 17.67
C ASP A 62 0.29 8.84 17.73
N THR A 63 0.07 9.62 18.79
CA THR A 63 -1.19 10.41 18.90
C THR A 63 -1.29 11.53 17.87
N SER A 64 -0.15 12.14 17.50
CA SER A 64 -0.08 13.15 16.45
C SER A 64 -0.34 12.56 15.07
N SER A 65 0.09 11.32 14.81
CA SER A 65 -0.22 10.57 13.59
C SER A 65 -1.71 10.23 13.48
N GLU A 66 -2.30 9.75 14.58
CA GLU A 66 -3.72 9.38 14.63
C GLU A 66 -4.65 10.59 14.51
N MET A 67 -4.31 11.71 15.15
CA MET A 67 -5.06 12.95 15.04
C MET A 67 -5.01 13.50 13.60
N ARG A 68 -3.86 13.41 12.92
CA ARG A 68 -3.74 13.74 11.50
C ARG A 68 -4.65 12.86 10.62
N GLY A 69 -4.74 11.56 10.94
CA GLY A 69 -5.66 10.63 10.28
C GLY A 69 -7.12 11.07 10.40
N LEU A 70 -7.57 11.43 11.61
CA LEU A 70 -8.94 11.92 11.84
C LEU A 70 -9.24 13.22 11.09
N VAL A 71 -8.27 14.15 11.02
CA VAL A 71 -8.42 15.39 10.25
C VAL A 71 -8.57 15.06 8.76
N TRP A 72 -7.74 14.16 8.24
CA TRP A 72 -7.78 13.74 6.84
C TRP A 72 -9.11 13.07 6.48
N GLU A 73 -9.59 12.10 7.26
CA GLU A 73 -10.88 11.42 7.03
C GLU A 73 -12.06 12.39 7.03
N ARG A 74 -12.05 13.34 7.98
CA ARG A 74 -13.07 14.38 8.06
C ARG A 74 -13.03 15.33 6.86
N GLN A 75 -11.84 15.69 6.38
CA GLN A 75 -11.66 16.52 5.18
C GLN A 75 -12.08 15.78 3.90
N ALA A 76 -11.74 14.49 3.77
CA ALA A 76 -12.14 13.66 2.64
C ALA A 76 -13.67 13.50 2.53
N SER A 77 -14.37 13.64 3.65
CA SER A 77 -15.84 13.61 3.72
C SER A 77 -16.51 14.96 3.42
N ASP A 78 -15.73 16.04 3.25
CA ASP A 78 -16.28 17.34 2.87
C ASP A 78 -16.68 17.31 1.37
N LYS A 79 -17.83 17.90 1.03
CA LYS A 79 -18.34 17.93 -0.35
C LYS A 79 -17.66 19.03 -1.18
N VAL A 80 -16.35 18.94 -1.33
CA VAL A 80 -15.50 19.97 -1.94
C VAL A 80 -15.38 19.87 -3.46
N ASN A 81 -15.79 18.75 -4.07
CA ASN A 81 -15.60 18.49 -5.49
C ASN A 81 -16.23 19.54 -6.43
N PRO A 82 -17.48 20.03 -6.22
CA PRO A 82 -18.05 21.06 -7.07
C PRO A 82 -17.24 22.36 -7.03
N PHE A 83 -16.77 22.75 -5.84
CA PHE A 83 -15.92 23.92 -5.64
C PHE A 83 -14.56 23.76 -6.33
N ILE A 84 -13.91 22.61 -6.18
CA ILE A 84 -12.62 22.31 -6.84
C ILE A 84 -12.76 22.44 -8.36
N ARG A 85 -13.76 21.79 -8.96
CA ARG A 85 -13.97 21.84 -10.42
C ARG A 85 -14.20 23.26 -10.93
N TRP A 86 -14.98 24.05 -10.20
CA TRP A 86 -15.18 25.45 -10.54
C TRP A 86 -13.87 26.25 -10.45
N ALA A 87 -13.10 26.05 -9.39
CA ALA A 87 -11.84 26.76 -9.19
C ALA A 87 -10.80 26.38 -10.27
N GLU A 88 -10.76 25.11 -10.66
CA GLU A 88 -9.93 24.62 -11.76
C GLU A 88 -10.30 25.31 -13.07
N GLN A 89 -11.58 25.32 -13.42
CA GLN A 89 -12.07 25.97 -14.63
C GLN A 89 -11.77 27.48 -14.63
N ARG A 90 -11.92 28.15 -13.47
CA ARG A 90 -11.69 29.60 -13.35
C ARG A 90 -10.22 30.00 -13.50
N THR A 91 -9.30 29.08 -13.22
CA THR A 91 -7.85 29.32 -13.22
C THR A 91 -7.11 28.57 -14.32
N LEU A 92 -7.84 27.96 -15.26
CA LEU A 92 -7.28 27.11 -16.30
C LEU A 92 -6.24 27.85 -17.15
N ASP A 93 -6.58 29.06 -17.58
CA ASP A 93 -5.75 29.89 -18.47
C ASP A 93 -4.65 30.66 -17.72
N GLN A 94 -4.59 30.53 -16.39
CA GLN A 94 -3.67 31.28 -15.56
C GLN A 94 -2.37 30.51 -15.32
N PRO A 95 -1.23 31.20 -15.20
CA PRO A 95 0.03 30.58 -14.79
C PRO A 95 -0.14 29.85 -13.47
N ARG A 96 0.39 28.63 -13.42
CA ARG A 96 0.19 27.68 -12.33
C ARG A 96 0.54 28.26 -10.95
N ASP A 97 1.66 28.96 -10.89
CA ASP A 97 2.18 29.58 -9.66
C ASP A 97 1.26 30.66 -9.09
N LEU A 98 0.38 31.23 -9.92
CA LEU A 98 -0.55 32.29 -9.51
C LEU A 98 -1.94 31.76 -9.11
N ARG A 99 -2.27 30.51 -9.44
CA ARG A 99 -3.65 29.98 -9.31
C ARG A 99 -4.16 30.00 -7.88
N VAL A 100 -3.30 29.64 -6.92
CA VAL A 100 -3.67 29.66 -5.48
C VAL A 100 -3.87 31.09 -4.98
N GLU A 101 -3.01 32.03 -5.39
CA GLU A 101 -3.14 33.43 -4.98
C GLU A 101 -4.40 34.07 -5.56
N LEU A 102 -4.71 33.78 -6.83
CA LEU A 102 -5.95 34.21 -7.48
C LEU A 102 -7.18 33.70 -6.72
N MET A 103 -7.20 32.42 -6.32
CA MET A 103 -8.29 31.88 -5.52
C MET A 103 -8.35 32.48 -4.12
N ARG A 104 -7.22 32.84 -3.52
CA ARG A 104 -7.19 33.53 -2.22
C ARG A 104 -7.89 34.90 -2.29
N LYS A 105 -7.78 35.63 -3.40
CA LYS A 105 -8.43 36.93 -3.60
C LYS A 105 -9.95 36.80 -3.79
N VAL A 106 -10.40 35.70 -4.39
CA VAL A 106 -11.83 35.44 -4.68
C VAL A 106 -12.57 34.85 -3.47
N LEU A 107 -11.85 34.16 -2.59
CA LEU A 107 -12.43 33.52 -1.41
C LEU A 107 -12.62 34.51 -0.25
N PRO A 108 -13.66 34.34 0.57
CA PRO A 108 -13.86 35.19 1.73
C PRO A 108 -12.71 35.06 2.73
N ALA A 109 -12.29 36.18 3.32
CA ALA A 109 -11.32 36.16 4.40
C ALA A 109 -11.84 35.35 5.61
N GLY A 110 -10.91 34.78 6.39
CA GLY A 110 -11.22 34.01 7.59
C GLY A 110 -11.42 32.51 7.35
N LEU A 111 -11.98 31.81 8.34
CA LEU A 111 -11.87 30.35 8.46
C LEU A 111 -12.41 29.58 7.24
N ILE A 112 -13.52 30.03 6.65
CA ILE A 112 -14.16 29.37 5.50
C ILE A 112 -13.24 29.41 4.28
N GLY A 113 -12.68 30.59 3.95
CA GLY A 113 -11.74 30.72 2.85
C GLY A 113 -10.43 29.97 3.08
N HIS A 114 -9.89 29.97 4.31
CA HIS A 114 -8.70 29.18 4.63
C HIS A 114 -8.93 27.68 4.47
N HIS A 115 -10.08 27.17 4.90
CA HIS A 115 -10.47 25.78 4.72
C HIS A 115 -10.61 25.41 3.23
N ALA A 116 -11.27 26.28 2.46
CA ALA A 116 -11.39 26.12 1.01
C ALA A 116 -10.02 26.07 0.31
N LEU A 117 -9.12 27.01 0.64
CA LEU A 117 -7.76 27.05 0.11
C LEU A 117 -6.96 25.79 0.48
N SER A 118 -7.17 25.23 1.67
CA SER A 118 -6.49 24.01 2.09
C SER A 118 -6.80 22.82 1.16
N HIS A 119 -8.04 22.72 0.70
CA HIS A 119 -8.46 21.70 -0.29
C HIS A 119 -7.84 21.96 -1.66
N LEU A 120 -7.79 23.20 -2.12
CA LEU A 120 -7.19 23.54 -3.41
C LEU A 120 -5.70 23.22 -3.45
N LYS A 121 -4.95 23.53 -2.38
CA LYS A 121 -3.50 23.25 -2.28
C LYS A 121 -3.14 21.76 -2.38
N GLN A 122 -4.08 20.86 -2.11
CA GLN A 122 -3.87 19.42 -2.24
C GLN A 122 -4.08 18.92 -3.68
N GLN A 123 -4.63 19.75 -4.56
CA GLN A 123 -4.94 19.38 -5.94
C GLN A 123 -3.79 19.68 -6.88
N LYS A 124 -3.50 18.73 -7.77
CA LYS A 124 -2.43 18.86 -8.77
C LYS A 124 -2.54 20.12 -9.62
N HIS A 125 -3.75 20.61 -9.90
CA HIS A 125 -3.98 21.83 -10.68
C HIS A 125 -3.41 23.10 -10.05
N PHE A 126 -3.30 23.11 -8.72
CA PHE A 126 -2.93 24.26 -7.90
C PHE A 126 -1.54 24.15 -7.24
N LEU A 127 -0.86 23.01 -7.37
CA LEU A 127 0.54 22.89 -6.99
C LEU A 127 1.38 23.82 -7.87
N SER A 128 2.34 24.52 -7.27
CA SER A 128 3.29 25.38 -7.99
C SER A 128 4.14 24.57 -8.98
N SER A 129 4.76 25.25 -9.95
CA SER A 129 5.70 24.65 -10.91
C SER A 129 6.91 24.03 -10.20
N LEU A 130 7.25 24.51 -9.00
CA LEU A 130 8.30 23.95 -8.14
C LEU A 130 7.81 22.76 -7.30
N GLU A 131 6.55 22.78 -6.87
CA GLU A 131 5.91 21.68 -6.13
C GLU A 131 5.47 20.53 -7.04
N LEU A 132 5.31 20.81 -8.33
CA LEU A 132 5.18 19.79 -9.35
C LEU A 132 6.53 19.09 -9.52
N PRO A 133 6.60 17.77 -9.36
CA PRO A 133 7.81 17.02 -9.69
C PRO A 133 8.14 17.29 -11.17
N ARG A 134 9.33 17.85 -11.46
CA ARG A 134 9.85 17.97 -12.84
C ARG A 134 9.77 16.58 -13.47
N GLY A 135 9.00 16.47 -14.56
CA GLY A 135 8.45 15.21 -15.02
C GLY A 135 9.50 14.13 -15.33
N THR A 136 9.31 12.95 -14.74
CA THR A 136 9.25 11.66 -15.42
C THR A 136 8.72 10.61 -14.44
N GLY A 137 7.54 10.07 -14.76
CA GLY A 137 7.02 8.86 -14.13
C GLY A 137 6.40 9.02 -12.74
N ARG A 138 5.25 8.38 -12.55
CA ARG A 138 4.71 7.92 -11.28
C ARG A 138 5.80 7.69 -10.20
N SER A 139 6.00 8.65 -9.32
CA SER A 139 6.72 8.43 -8.06
C SER A 139 6.15 9.32 -6.96
N SER A 140 4.83 9.17 -6.74
CA SER A 140 4.30 9.26 -5.38
C SER A 140 4.56 7.90 -4.75
N ASN A 141 5.54 7.78 -3.85
CA ASN A 141 5.92 6.53 -3.19
C ASN A 141 4.67 5.70 -2.78
N PRO A 142 4.29 4.63 -3.49
CA PRO A 142 3.09 3.86 -3.20
C PRO A 142 3.23 2.98 -1.94
N TRP A 143 4.45 2.90 -1.41
CA TRP A 143 4.86 1.95 -0.38
C TRP A 143 4.41 2.32 1.04
N ARG A 144 3.74 3.47 1.23
CA ARG A 144 3.12 3.83 2.52
C ARG A 144 1.60 3.67 2.43
N ARG A 145 1.13 2.55 2.97
CA ARG A 145 -0.24 2.29 3.47
C ARG A 145 -1.33 1.94 2.45
N LYS A 146 -1.11 0.91 1.63
CA LYS A 146 -2.20 0.02 1.20
C LYS A 146 -1.94 -1.40 1.71
N PRO A 147 -2.94 -2.11 2.24
CA PRO A 147 -2.76 -3.51 2.58
C PRO A 147 -2.30 -4.26 1.32
N LEU A 148 -1.23 -5.05 1.43
CA LEU A 148 -0.60 -5.84 0.37
C LEU A 148 -1.54 -6.89 -0.30
N SER A 149 -2.84 -6.83 -0.04
CA SER A 149 -3.86 -7.64 -0.70
C SER A 149 -4.42 -6.98 -1.98
N ASP A 150 -4.02 -5.74 -2.32
CA ASP A 150 -4.42 -5.11 -3.57
C ASP A 150 -3.75 -5.81 -4.77
N ARG A 151 -4.54 -6.54 -5.55
CA ARG A 151 -4.12 -7.23 -6.79
C ARG A 151 -3.30 -6.32 -7.71
N GLY A 152 -3.63 -5.03 -7.77
CA GLY A 152 -2.91 -4.06 -8.58
C GLY A 152 -1.46 -3.86 -8.12
N VAL A 153 -1.24 -3.83 -6.80
CA VAL A 153 0.09 -3.69 -6.20
C VAL A 153 0.91 -4.95 -6.46
N MET A 154 0.34 -6.14 -6.23
CA MET A 154 1.02 -7.42 -6.51
C MET A 154 1.42 -7.57 -7.99
N ALA A 155 0.55 -7.14 -8.90
CA ALA A 155 0.86 -7.15 -10.32
C ALA A 155 2.01 -6.19 -10.68
N GLN A 156 2.10 -5.04 -10.02
CA GLN A 156 3.21 -4.10 -10.23
C GLN A 156 4.52 -4.65 -9.68
N ILE A 157 4.50 -5.26 -8.50
CA ILE A 157 5.67 -5.90 -7.90
C ILE A 157 6.21 -7.01 -8.83
N LEU A 158 5.34 -7.90 -9.31
CA LEU A 158 5.71 -8.97 -10.23
C LEU A 158 6.29 -8.43 -11.55
N ARG A 159 5.69 -7.38 -12.12
CA ARG A 159 6.25 -6.73 -13.31
C ARG A 159 7.61 -6.07 -13.04
N GLY A 160 7.81 -5.51 -11.85
CA GLY A 160 9.10 -4.99 -11.42
C GLY A 160 10.15 -6.08 -11.33
N LEU A 161 9.81 -7.21 -10.69
CA LEU A 161 10.65 -8.39 -10.57
C LEU A 161 11.07 -8.95 -11.94
N LEU A 162 10.13 -9.00 -12.91
CA LEU A 162 10.41 -9.46 -14.28
C LEU A 162 11.35 -8.55 -15.06
N ARG A 163 11.59 -7.31 -14.62
CA ARG A 163 12.57 -6.40 -15.24
C ARG A 163 13.98 -6.61 -14.70
N ILE A 164 14.13 -7.28 -13.57
CA ILE A 164 15.44 -7.55 -12.95
C ILE A 164 16.06 -8.78 -13.65
N PRO A 165 17.35 -8.73 -14.03
CA PRO A 165 18.06 -9.91 -14.51
C PRO A 165 17.91 -11.08 -13.53
N ASP A 166 17.59 -12.27 -14.03
CA ASP A 166 17.31 -13.47 -13.24
C ASP A 166 16.16 -13.36 -12.22
N GLY A 167 15.37 -12.28 -12.20
CA GLY A 167 14.28 -12.10 -11.24
C GLY A 167 13.22 -13.19 -11.33
N GLN A 168 12.78 -13.49 -12.56
CA GLN A 168 11.85 -14.59 -12.82
C GLN A 168 12.42 -15.96 -12.41
N LYS A 169 13.67 -16.21 -12.77
CA LYS A 169 14.38 -17.48 -12.49
C LYS A 169 14.55 -17.69 -10.99
N SER A 170 14.94 -16.65 -10.27
CA SER A 170 15.12 -16.64 -8.82
C SER A 170 13.81 -16.86 -8.09
N PHE A 171 12.74 -16.17 -8.51
CA PHE A 171 11.40 -16.35 -7.97
C PHE A 171 10.87 -17.77 -8.18
N ASN A 172 10.89 -18.26 -9.42
CA ASN A 172 10.44 -19.62 -9.73
C ASN A 172 11.31 -20.69 -9.03
N GLY A 173 12.62 -20.44 -8.91
CA GLY A 173 13.54 -21.30 -8.16
C GLY A 173 13.25 -21.34 -6.67
N TYR A 174 12.84 -20.21 -6.08
CA TYR A 174 12.33 -20.16 -4.71
C TYR A 174 11.02 -20.94 -4.58
N LEU A 175 10.03 -20.71 -5.45
CA LEU A 175 8.74 -21.42 -5.41
C LEU A 175 8.92 -22.94 -5.50
N LYS A 176 9.74 -23.42 -6.44
CA LYS A 176 10.05 -24.84 -6.60
C LYS A 176 10.61 -25.45 -5.33
N ARG A 177 11.55 -24.77 -4.66
CA ARG A 177 12.18 -25.25 -3.42
C ARG A 177 11.23 -25.17 -2.23
N ALA A 178 10.45 -24.10 -2.11
CA ALA A 178 9.49 -23.92 -1.02
C ALA A 178 8.32 -24.89 -1.08
N CYS A 179 7.95 -25.36 -2.28
CA CYS A 179 6.91 -26.36 -2.48
C CYS A 179 7.45 -27.79 -2.55
N ALA A 180 8.76 -28.00 -2.44
CA ALA A 180 9.37 -29.33 -2.54
C ALA A 180 9.17 -30.12 -1.25
N SER A 181 8.74 -31.37 -1.39
CA SER A 181 8.62 -32.36 -0.31
C SER A 181 9.65 -33.49 -0.43
N SER A 182 10.21 -33.72 -1.62
CA SER A 182 11.29 -34.68 -1.86
C SER A 182 12.12 -34.30 -3.08
N TRP A 183 13.23 -35.01 -3.32
CA TRP A 183 14.08 -34.76 -4.48
C TRP A 183 14.71 -36.04 -5.05
N SER A 184 15.05 -36.06 -6.32
CA SER A 184 15.76 -37.17 -6.98
C SER A 184 16.80 -36.67 -7.98
N TRP A 185 17.74 -37.53 -8.37
CA TRP A 185 18.58 -37.29 -9.54
C TRP A 185 17.90 -37.87 -10.79
N LYS A 186 17.88 -37.11 -11.89
CA LYS A 186 17.50 -37.61 -13.21
C LYS A 186 18.55 -37.27 -14.23
N GLN A 187 18.87 -38.22 -15.10
CA GLN A 187 19.74 -37.97 -16.24
C GLN A 187 18.97 -37.15 -17.28
N GLY A 188 19.52 -36.00 -17.65
CA GLY A 188 18.98 -35.17 -18.73
C GLY A 188 19.37 -35.72 -20.09
N HIS A 189 18.69 -35.23 -21.12
CA HIS A 189 19.03 -35.54 -22.52
C HIS A 189 20.42 -35.00 -22.94
N ASP A 190 21.00 -34.12 -22.13
CA ASP A 190 22.38 -33.63 -22.23
C ASP A 190 23.43 -34.59 -21.61
N GLY A 191 23.00 -35.75 -21.13
CA GLY A 191 23.84 -36.75 -20.48
C GLY A 191 24.24 -36.40 -19.04
N ARG A 192 23.84 -35.23 -18.52
CA ARG A 192 24.18 -34.78 -17.17
C ARG A 192 23.12 -35.16 -16.15
N CYS A 193 23.52 -35.39 -14.91
CA CYS A 193 22.59 -35.63 -13.80
C CYS A 193 22.07 -34.30 -13.25
N HIS A 194 20.76 -34.11 -13.28
CA HIS A 194 20.07 -32.93 -12.75
C HIS A 194 19.29 -33.29 -11.49
N VAL A 195 19.27 -32.35 -10.53
CA VAL A 195 18.40 -32.46 -9.34
C VAL A 195 16.97 -32.10 -9.74
N VAL A 196 16.04 -33.01 -9.48
CA VAL A 196 14.61 -32.82 -9.70
C VAL A 196 13.92 -32.75 -8.34
N LEU A 197 13.20 -31.65 -8.11
CA LEU A 197 12.40 -31.44 -6.91
C LEU A 197 10.98 -31.94 -7.17
N HIS A 198 10.43 -32.68 -6.20
CA HIS A 198 9.07 -33.19 -6.23
C HIS A 198 8.27 -32.55 -5.08
N GLY A 199 7.00 -32.33 -5.31
CA GLY A 199 6.05 -31.81 -4.32
C GLY A 199 4.70 -32.50 -4.48
N HIS A 200 3.86 -32.44 -3.44
CA HIS A 200 2.52 -33.04 -3.46
C HIS A 200 1.62 -32.48 -4.57
N LYS A 201 1.89 -31.25 -5.02
CA LYS A 201 1.21 -30.59 -6.14
C LYS A 201 2.24 -29.87 -6.99
N THR A 202 2.02 -29.84 -8.31
CA THR A 202 2.88 -29.11 -9.24
C THR A 202 2.81 -27.60 -8.93
N PRO A 203 3.95 -26.94 -8.64
CA PRO A 203 3.92 -25.53 -8.32
C PRO A 203 3.54 -24.72 -9.56
N ARG A 204 2.58 -23.79 -9.41
CA ARG A 204 2.29 -22.80 -10.45
C ARG A 204 3.46 -21.82 -10.55
N LEU A 205 4.15 -21.84 -11.69
CA LEU A 205 5.31 -20.97 -11.96
C LEU A 205 4.92 -19.76 -12.79
N LEU A 206 5.60 -18.64 -12.61
CA LEU A 206 5.39 -17.44 -13.42
C LEU A 206 6.04 -17.61 -14.80
N MET A 207 5.27 -17.49 -15.87
CA MET A 207 5.74 -17.70 -17.25
C MET A 207 6.29 -16.43 -17.92
N GLY A 208 5.83 -15.25 -17.51
CA GLY A 208 6.32 -13.98 -18.03
C GLY A 208 5.36 -12.82 -17.77
N VAL A 209 5.57 -11.69 -18.45
CA VAL A 209 4.80 -10.45 -18.22
C VAL A 209 3.31 -10.62 -18.55
N HIS A 210 3.00 -11.39 -19.60
CA HIS A 210 1.62 -11.68 -20.01
C HIS A 210 0.87 -12.56 -18.99
N ASP A 211 1.61 -13.35 -18.20
CA ASP A 211 1.08 -14.31 -17.26
C ASP A 211 0.83 -13.73 -15.86
N VAL A 212 1.27 -12.49 -15.60
CA VAL A 212 1.22 -11.90 -14.25
C VAL A 212 -0.18 -11.90 -13.65
N LEU A 213 -1.22 -11.57 -14.42
CA LEU A 213 -2.58 -11.49 -13.90
C LEU A 213 -3.18 -12.89 -13.68
N THR A 214 -3.02 -13.78 -14.65
CA THR A 214 -3.46 -15.17 -14.56
C THR A 214 -2.79 -15.89 -13.39
N PHE A 215 -1.47 -15.70 -13.23
CA PHE A 215 -0.72 -16.21 -12.09
C PHE A 215 -1.30 -15.73 -10.75
N LEU A 216 -1.65 -14.44 -10.63
CA LEU A 216 -2.25 -13.88 -9.42
C LEU A 216 -3.64 -14.46 -9.15
N ASP A 217 -4.42 -14.71 -10.20
CA ASP A 217 -5.71 -15.36 -10.05
C ASP A 217 -5.54 -16.82 -9.58
N ASP A 218 -4.55 -17.56 -10.11
CA ASP A 218 -4.23 -18.93 -9.70
C ASP A 218 -3.73 -19.04 -8.26
N VAL A 219 -3.01 -18.03 -7.75
CA VAL A 219 -2.60 -17.96 -6.34
C VAL A 219 -3.66 -17.35 -5.42
N GLY A 220 -4.87 -17.10 -5.91
CA GLY A 220 -6.01 -16.63 -5.11
C GLY A 220 -5.95 -15.15 -4.70
N VAL A 221 -5.27 -14.32 -5.50
CA VAL A 221 -5.23 -12.86 -5.35
C VAL A 221 -6.25 -12.24 -6.31
N HIS A 222 -7.51 -12.23 -5.89
CA HIS A 222 -8.63 -11.77 -6.71
C HIS A 222 -8.95 -10.27 -6.49
N PRO A 223 -9.53 -9.60 -7.50
CA PRO A 223 -9.94 -8.20 -7.38
C PRO A 223 -11.26 -8.00 -6.61
N TRP A 224 -11.97 -9.06 -6.24
CA TRP A 224 -13.33 -8.98 -5.70
C TRP A 224 -13.36 -8.86 -4.17
N PRO A 225 -14.35 -8.14 -3.60
CA PRO A 225 -14.54 -8.04 -2.16
C PRO A 225 -14.84 -9.41 -1.51
N PRO A 226 -14.57 -9.58 -0.20
CA PRO A 226 -14.65 -10.87 0.52
C PRO A 226 -16.04 -11.55 0.54
N HIS A 227 -17.07 -10.96 -0.06
CA HIS A 227 -18.45 -11.46 -0.10
C HIS A 227 -18.87 -12.11 -1.42
N SER A 228 -18.00 -12.17 -2.44
CA SER A 228 -18.28 -12.97 -3.64
C SER A 228 -18.09 -14.47 -3.32
N PRO A 229 -18.95 -15.37 -3.82
CA PRO A 229 -18.76 -16.81 -3.67
C PRO A 229 -17.38 -17.17 -4.20
N GLN A 230 -16.47 -17.60 -3.31
CA GLN A 230 -15.15 -18.03 -3.75
C GLN A 230 -15.32 -19.21 -4.72
N PRO A 231 -14.55 -19.28 -5.82
CA PRO A 231 -14.43 -20.51 -6.56
C PRO A 231 -13.97 -21.59 -5.57
N ARG A 232 -14.70 -22.71 -5.47
CA ARG A 232 -14.40 -23.86 -4.59
C ARG A 232 -13.16 -24.62 -5.08
N GLY A 233 -12.05 -23.93 -5.33
CA GLY A 233 -10.75 -24.53 -5.64
C GLY A 233 -9.84 -24.39 -4.44
N GLU A 234 -9.20 -25.48 -4.01
CA GLU A 234 -8.10 -25.39 -3.06
C GLU A 234 -7.05 -24.43 -3.63
N PRO A 235 -6.55 -23.45 -2.85
CA PRO A 235 -5.53 -22.53 -3.33
C PRO A 235 -4.30 -23.32 -3.80
N ALA A 236 -3.67 -22.86 -4.89
CA ALA A 236 -2.47 -23.48 -5.40
C ALA A 236 -1.42 -23.63 -4.28
N SER A 237 -0.69 -24.74 -4.25
CA SER A 237 0.38 -24.99 -3.26
C SER A 237 1.45 -23.87 -3.24
N THR A 238 1.52 -23.09 -4.30
CA THR A 238 2.40 -21.94 -4.47
C THR A 238 1.91 -20.64 -3.84
N ARG A 239 0.66 -20.56 -3.35
CA ARG A 239 0.07 -19.32 -2.82
C ARG A 239 0.91 -18.71 -1.69
N GLU A 240 1.08 -19.42 -0.59
CA GLU A 240 1.78 -18.90 0.58
C GLU A 240 3.26 -18.59 0.28
N PRO A 241 4.02 -19.47 -0.40
CA PRO A 241 5.37 -19.13 -0.85
C PRO A 241 5.42 -17.88 -1.74
N ALA A 242 4.53 -17.75 -2.72
CA ALA A 242 4.50 -16.60 -3.62
C ALA A 242 4.21 -15.30 -2.87
N LEU A 243 3.20 -15.29 -1.99
CA LEU A 243 2.86 -14.12 -1.20
C LEU A 243 3.97 -13.73 -0.22
N THR A 244 4.63 -14.72 0.40
CA THR A 244 5.78 -14.49 1.29
C THR A 244 6.92 -13.82 0.54
N PHE A 245 7.26 -14.33 -0.64
CA PHE A 245 8.28 -13.73 -1.50
C PHE A 245 7.92 -12.29 -1.88
N LEU A 246 6.72 -12.06 -2.41
CA LEU A 246 6.32 -10.75 -2.91
C LEU A 246 6.23 -9.70 -1.79
N ARG A 247 5.81 -10.09 -0.58
CA ARG A 247 5.83 -9.22 0.60
C ARG A 247 7.25 -8.84 1.01
N ALA A 248 8.18 -9.80 1.05
CA ALA A 248 9.58 -9.55 1.39
C ALA A 248 10.24 -8.65 0.33
N PHE A 249 10.05 -8.97 -0.95
CA PHE A 249 10.54 -8.19 -2.07
C PHE A 249 10.01 -6.77 -2.07
N HIS A 250 8.72 -6.60 -1.74
CA HIS A 250 8.13 -5.30 -1.60
C HIS A 250 8.68 -4.50 -0.42
N ARG A 251 8.83 -5.14 0.75
CA ARG A 251 9.37 -4.51 1.97
C ARG A 251 10.81 -4.03 1.78
N LEU A 252 11.60 -4.75 1.00
CA LEU A 252 13.02 -4.47 0.75
C LEU A 252 13.25 -3.63 -0.50
N GLY A 253 12.23 -2.91 -0.97
CA GLY A 253 12.36 -1.94 -2.07
C GLY A 253 12.67 -2.54 -3.44
N GLY A 254 12.40 -3.84 -3.64
CA GLY A 254 12.69 -4.53 -4.89
C GLY A 254 14.14 -5.03 -5.04
N ASP A 255 14.92 -5.07 -3.96
CA ASP A 255 16.23 -5.70 -3.95
C ASP A 255 16.10 -7.23 -3.90
N LEU A 256 16.43 -7.89 -5.02
CA LEU A 256 16.34 -9.34 -5.15
C LEU A 256 17.28 -10.10 -4.22
N THR A 257 18.51 -9.60 -4.03
CA THR A 257 19.53 -10.26 -3.22
C THR A 257 19.16 -10.19 -1.74
N ALA A 258 18.80 -8.98 -1.28
CA ALA A 258 18.32 -8.78 0.09
C ALA A 258 17.04 -9.60 0.36
N THR A 259 16.16 -9.70 -0.63
CA THR A 259 14.94 -10.51 -0.53
C THR A 259 15.25 -11.98 -0.32
N LEU A 260 16.10 -12.57 -1.16
CA LEU A 260 16.47 -13.97 -1.03
C LEU A 260 17.13 -14.28 0.31
N ALA A 261 17.91 -13.34 0.85
CA ALA A 261 18.54 -13.47 2.17
C ALA A 261 17.53 -13.35 3.33
N ALA A 262 16.48 -12.56 3.17
CA ALA A 262 15.47 -12.32 4.20
C ALA A 262 14.29 -13.31 4.20
N LEU A 263 14.22 -14.20 3.20
CA LEU A 263 13.15 -15.21 3.13
C LEU A 263 13.37 -16.32 4.15
N PRO A 264 12.28 -16.99 4.60
CA PRO A 264 12.39 -18.14 5.46
C PRO A 264 13.34 -19.18 4.84
N PRO A 265 14.14 -19.89 5.66
CA PRO A 265 15.02 -20.92 5.16
C PRO A 265 14.18 -21.98 4.45
N VAL A 266 14.42 -22.10 3.15
CA VAL A 266 13.77 -23.10 2.31
C VAL A 266 14.40 -24.46 2.60
N PRO A 267 13.66 -25.58 2.56
CA PRO A 267 14.22 -26.90 2.81
C PRO A 267 15.49 -27.13 2.00
N ARG A 268 16.59 -27.44 2.69
CA ARG A 268 17.83 -27.82 2.03
C ARG A 268 17.63 -29.21 1.42
N LEU A 269 18.32 -29.51 0.32
CA LEU A 269 18.30 -30.86 -0.26
C LEU A 269 18.69 -31.93 0.77
N SER A 270 19.60 -31.59 1.70
CA SER A 270 20.01 -32.47 2.79
C SER A 270 18.90 -32.79 3.80
N THR A 271 17.89 -31.92 3.92
CA THR A 271 16.76 -32.09 4.84
C THR A 271 15.54 -32.72 4.17
N LEU A 272 15.52 -32.79 2.83
CA LEU A 272 14.43 -33.39 2.08
C LEU A 272 14.72 -34.89 1.86
N PRO A 273 13.72 -35.77 2.03
CA PRO A 273 13.88 -37.18 1.71
C PRO A 273 14.23 -37.34 0.23
N ARG A 274 15.21 -38.20 -0.06
CA ARG A 274 15.53 -38.60 -1.43
C ARG A 274 14.40 -39.50 -1.92
N GLY A 275 13.62 -39.00 -2.87
CA GLY A 275 12.56 -39.77 -3.50
C GLY A 275 13.17 -40.97 -4.23
N GLY A 276 12.63 -42.17 -3.96
CA GLY A 276 12.93 -43.35 -4.75
C GLY A 276 12.61 -43.07 -6.21
N THR A 277 13.48 -43.49 -7.12
CA THR A 277 13.16 -43.53 -8.54
C THR A 277 11.93 -44.41 -8.70
N HIS A 278 10.75 -43.83 -8.90
CA HIS A 278 9.65 -44.57 -9.48
C HIS A 278 10.06 -44.94 -10.90
N SER A 279 10.70 -46.09 -11.02
CA SER A 279 10.78 -46.88 -12.23
C SER A 279 9.36 -47.02 -12.75
N ARG A 280 9.06 -46.43 -13.90
CA ARG A 280 7.97 -46.92 -14.74
C ARG A 280 8.45 -48.14 -15.48
#